data_AF-A0A7K2AP81-F1
#
_entry.id   AF-A0A7K2AP81-F1
#
_cell.length_a   1.000
_cell.length_b   1.000
_cell.length_c   1.000
_cell.angle_alpha   90.00
_cell.angle_beta   90.00
_cell.angle_gamma   90.00
#
_symmetry.space_group_name_H-M   'P 1'
#
loop_
_entity.id
_entity.type
_entity.pdbx_description
1 polymer ?
#
loop_
_entity_poly.entity_id
_entity_poly.type
_entity_poly.pdbx_seq_one_letter_code
_entity_poly.pdbx_strand_id
1 'polypeptide(L)'
;MRAPLAARLRPRTLDEVVGQDHLVGPGRPLRELIEADRLSSVILWGPPGTGKTTLARVVALTTAKAFEELSAVTAGVKDVRAVIERAR
;
A
#
# COMPACT_ATOMS: atom_id res chain seq x y z
N MET A 1 -8.94 5.14 22.97
CA MET A 1 -9.45 3.86 22.42
C MET A 1 -8.28 3.06 21.86
N ARG A 2 -8.21 1.76 22.15
CA ARG A 2 -7.13 0.88 21.64
C ARG A 2 -7.53 0.39 20.24
N ALA A 3 -6.70 0.62 19.22
CA ALA A 3 -6.98 0.15 17.87
C ALA A 3 -7.08 -1.39 17.80
N PRO A 4 -7.85 -1.97 16.86
CA PRO A 4 -7.95 -3.43 16.67
C PRO A 4 -6.58 -4.10 16.49
N LEU A 5 -6.42 -5.34 16.97
CA LEU A 5 -5.14 -6.06 16.91
C LEU A 5 -4.57 -6.14 15.48
N ALA A 6 -5.43 -6.43 14.50
CA ALA A 6 -5.04 -6.50 13.10
C ALA A 6 -4.45 -5.19 12.57
N ALA A 7 -4.91 -4.02 13.06
CA ALA A 7 -4.33 -2.73 12.68
C ALA A 7 -2.96 -2.50 13.35
N ARG A 8 -2.78 -3.02 14.57
CA ARG A 8 -1.54 -2.89 15.35
C ARG A 8 -0.42 -3.82 14.87
N LEU A 9 -0.76 -4.97 14.30
CA LEU A 9 0.18 -5.96 13.76
C LEU A 9 0.54 -5.71 12.29
N ARG A 10 0.08 -4.61 11.68
CA ARG A 10 0.42 -4.33 10.28
C ARG A 10 1.94 -4.06 10.15
N PRO A 11 2.61 -4.71 9.19
CA PRO A 11 3.95 -4.38 8.73
C PRO A 11 4.14 -2.89 8.49
N ARG A 12 5.35 -2.40 8.78
CA ARG A 12 5.79 -1.02 8.56
C ARG A 12 6.87 -0.92 7.49
N THR A 13 7.62 -2.00 7.28
CA THR A 13 8.68 -2.11 6.26
C THR A 13 8.43 -3.32 5.36
N LEU A 14 9.10 -3.37 4.21
CA LEU A 14 9.00 -4.51 3.29
C LEU A 14 9.49 -5.81 3.93
N ASP A 15 10.48 -5.74 4.83
CA ASP A 15 11.03 -6.90 5.54
C ASP A 15 10.05 -7.50 6.58
N GLU A 16 9.06 -6.73 7.02
CA GLU A 16 8.00 -7.22 7.92
C GLU A 16 6.85 -7.91 7.17
N VAL A 17 6.85 -7.89 5.84
CA VAL A 17 5.78 -8.51 5.02
C VAL A 17 5.96 -10.02 4.98
N VAL A 18 4.99 -10.75 5.54
CA VAL A 18 5.01 -12.22 5.58
C VAL A 18 4.25 -12.82 4.39
N GLY A 19 4.84 -13.85 3.76
CA GLY A 19 4.18 -14.67 2.74
C GLY A 19 4.18 -14.10 1.32
N GLN A 20 4.88 -12.98 1.09
CA GLN A 20 4.96 -12.32 -0.21
C GLN A 20 6.41 -12.21 -0.73
N ASP A 21 7.33 -13.08 -0.30
CA ASP A 21 8.76 -13.03 -0.67
C ASP A 21 9.01 -13.14 -2.18
N HIS A 22 8.09 -13.80 -2.90
CA HIS A 22 8.13 -13.88 -4.36
C HIS A 22 7.88 -12.53 -5.04
N LEU A 23 7.18 -11.60 -4.39
CA LEU A 23 6.92 -10.25 -4.86
C LEU A 23 7.89 -9.22 -4.27
N VAL A 24 8.11 -9.27 -2.95
CA VAL A 24 8.82 -8.22 -2.20
C VAL A 24 10.00 -8.74 -1.37
N GLY A 25 10.47 -9.94 -1.65
CA GLY A 25 11.75 -10.42 -1.12
C GLY A 25 12.93 -9.60 -1.65
N PRO A 26 14.12 -9.70 -1.02
CA PRO A 26 15.34 -9.08 -1.50
C PRO A 26 15.62 -9.39 -2.99
N GLY A 27 16.01 -8.39 -3.77
CA GLY A 27 16.34 -8.52 -5.20
C GLY A 27 15.13 -8.79 -6.11
N ARG A 28 13.90 -8.66 -5.61
CA ARG A 28 12.69 -8.75 -6.46
C ARG A 28 12.45 -7.43 -7.19
N PRO A 29 12.03 -7.46 -8.47
CA PRO A 29 11.83 -6.23 -9.25
C PRO A 29 10.87 -5.24 -8.61
N LEU A 30 9.78 -5.72 -8.00
CA LEU A 30 8.83 -4.84 -7.33
C LEU A 30 9.46 -4.17 -6.11
N ARG A 31 10.23 -4.90 -5.30
CA ARG A 31 10.97 -4.33 -4.16
C ARG A 31 11.95 -3.26 -4.61
N GLU A 32 12.75 -3.53 -5.63
CA GLU A 32 13.72 -2.57 -6.18
C GLU A 32 13.04 -1.29 -6.67
N LEU A 33 11.89 -1.40 -7.35
CA LEU A 33 11.11 -0.24 -7.80
C LEU A 33 10.54 0.58 -6.64
N ILE A 34 10.11 -0.08 -5.57
CA ILE A 34 9.61 0.58 -4.35
C ILE A 34 10.76 1.30 -3.63
N GLU A 35 11.87 0.61 -3.38
CA GLU A 35 13.03 1.15 -2.65
C GLU A 35 13.72 2.28 -3.42
N ALA A 36 13.71 2.23 -4.76
CA ALA A 36 14.22 3.30 -5.60
C ALA A 36 13.23 4.49 -5.77
N ASP A 37 12.05 4.45 -5.15
CA ASP A 37 10.95 5.42 -5.33
C ASP A 37 10.54 5.65 -6.80
N ARG A 38 10.67 4.58 -7.61
CA ARG A 38 10.37 4.58 -9.06
C ARG A 38 9.06 3.88 -9.39
N LEU A 39 8.31 3.45 -8.39
CA LEU A 39 7.01 2.83 -8.57
C LEU A 39 6.00 3.85 -9.12
N SER A 40 5.36 3.51 -10.24
CA SER A 40 4.28 4.29 -10.86
C SER A 40 2.91 3.74 -10.42
N SER A 41 2.08 3.30 -11.36
CA SER A 41 0.75 2.75 -11.09
C SER A 41 0.80 1.23 -10.93
N VAL A 42 0.18 0.71 -9.88
CA VAL A 42 0.15 -0.73 -9.59
C VAL A 42 -1.26 -1.16 -9.20
N ILE A 43 -1.65 -2.34 -9.68
CA ILE A 43 -2.85 -3.04 -9.23
C ILE A 43 -2.41 -4.26 -8.40
N LEU A 44 -2.77 -4.28 -7.12
CA LEU A 44 -2.57 -5.44 -6.25
C LEU A 44 -3.81 -6.32 -6.28
N TRP A 45 -3.68 -7.55 -6.78
CA TRP A 45 -4.80 -8.49 -6.95
C TRP A 45 -4.59 -9.78 -6.15
N GLY A 46 -5.68 -10.35 -5.64
CA GLY A 46 -5.67 -11.62 -4.90
C GLY A 46 -6.84 -11.78 -3.91
N PRO A 47 -7.03 -12.98 -3.35
CA PRO A 47 -8.11 -13.31 -2.40
C PRO A 47 -8.19 -12.37 -1.17
N PRO A 48 -9.33 -12.30 -0.44
CA PRO A 48 -9.40 -11.52 0.79
C PRO A 48 -8.37 -12.01 1.82
N GLY A 49 -7.77 -11.08 2.57
CA GLY A 49 -6.78 -11.41 3.61
C GLY A 49 -5.34 -11.63 3.12
N THR A 50 -5.04 -11.60 1.81
CA THR A 50 -3.66 -11.81 1.30
C THR A 50 -2.70 -10.64 1.48
N GLY A 51 -3.11 -9.59 2.21
CA GLY A 51 -2.24 -8.47 2.54
C GLY A 51 -2.16 -7.34 1.50
N LYS A 52 -3.07 -7.26 0.52
CA LYS A 52 -3.08 -6.18 -0.50
C LYS A 52 -3.06 -4.78 0.11
N THR A 53 -4.01 -4.48 1.00
CA THR A 53 -4.09 -3.18 1.69
C THR A 53 -2.87 -2.92 2.56
N THR A 54 -2.38 -3.96 3.23
CA THR A 54 -1.16 -3.89 4.03
C THR A 54 0.05 -3.54 3.17
N LEU A 55 0.21 -4.20 2.02
CA LEU A 55 1.32 -3.96 1.11
C LEU A 55 1.26 -2.56 0.50
N ALA A 56 0.09 -2.11 0.05
CA ALA A 56 -0.08 -0.73 -0.44
C ALA A 56 0.36 0.31 0.61
N ARG A 57 0.05 0.07 1.88
CA ARG A 57 0.45 0.95 2.99
C ARG A 57 1.96 0.91 3.26
N VAL A 58 2.59 -0.27 3.20
CA VAL A 58 4.05 -0.37 3.36
C VAL A 58 4.78 0.36 2.23
N VAL A 59 4.32 0.21 0.98
CA VAL A 59 4.84 0.95 -0.16
C VAL A 59 4.73 2.46 0.06
N ALA A 60 3.59 2.92 0.56
CA ALA A 60 3.38 4.32 0.90
C ALA A 60 4.33 4.84 1.98
N LEU A 61 4.70 4.01 2.97
CA LEU A 61 5.66 4.37 4.01
C LEU A 61 7.12 4.34 3.51
N THR A 62 7.37 3.67 2.38
CA THR A 62 8.73 3.50 1.82
C THR A 62 9.04 4.57 0.77
N THR A 63 8.02 5.15 0.13
CA THR A 63 8.16 6.19 -0.90
C THR A 63 8.03 7.59 -0.30
N ALA A 64 8.61 8.61 -0.94
CA ALA A 64 8.44 10.00 -0.50
C ALA A 64 7.12 10.64 -0.98
N LYS A 65 6.22 9.83 -1.55
CA LYS A 65 4.99 10.30 -2.21
C LYS A 65 3.85 10.49 -1.21
N ALA A 66 2.98 11.46 -1.50
CA ALA A 66 1.72 11.59 -0.79
C ALA A 66 0.85 10.34 -1.05
N PHE A 67 0.29 9.77 0.02
CA PHE A 67 -0.56 8.59 -0.06
C PHE A 67 -1.97 8.89 0.45
N GLU A 68 -2.96 8.54 -0.36
CA GLU A 68 -4.38 8.72 -0.08
C GLU A 68 -5.09 7.37 -0.28
N GLU A 69 -5.69 6.84 0.78
CA GLU A 69 -6.42 5.56 0.72
C GLU A 69 -7.90 5.83 0.43
N LEU A 70 -8.40 5.29 -0.70
CA LEU A 70 -9.81 5.35 -1.08
C LEU A 70 -10.37 3.93 -1.22
N SER A 71 -11.56 3.70 -0.68
CA SER A 71 -12.29 2.43 -0.83
C SER A 71 -13.46 2.60 -1.78
N ALA A 72 -13.53 1.77 -2.82
CA ALA A 72 -14.64 1.78 -3.79
C ALA A 72 -16.01 1.43 -3.16
N VAL A 73 -16.04 0.91 -1.93
CA VAL A 73 -17.28 0.60 -1.20
C VAL A 73 -17.84 1.84 -0.50
N THR A 74 -16.98 2.77 -0.08
CA THR A 74 -17.37 3.93 0.74
C THR A 74 -17.13 5.27 0.06
N ALA A 75 -16.31 5.32 -0.99
CA ALA A 75 -15.96 6.54 -1.70
C ALA A 75 -16.82 6.72 -2.97
N GLY A 76 -17.32 7.95 -3.16
CA GLY A 76 -18.01 8.35 -4.37
C GLY A 76 -17.13 9.21 -5.30
N VAL A 77 -17.70 9.63 -6.44
CA VAL A 77 -17.01 10.48 -7.43
C VAL A 77 -16.49 11.79 -6.83
N LYS A 78 -17.21 12.34 -5.85
CA LYS A 78 -16.81 13.59 -5.16
C LYS A 78 -15.51 13.40 -4.37
N ASP A 79 -15.35 12.27 -3.67
CA ASP A 79 -14.17 11.99 -2.86
C ASP A 79 -12.94 11.79 -3.75
N VAL A 80 -13.10 11.08 -4.87
CA VAL A 80 -12.04 10.88 -5.87
C VAL A 80 -11.57 12.22 -6.44
N ARG A 81 -12.50 13.11 -6.83
CA ARG A 81 -12.15 14.45 -7.33
C ARG A 81 -11.41 15.28 -6.29
N ALA A 82 -11.83 15.21 -5.02
CA ALA A 82 -11.17 15.94 -3.95
C ALA A 82 -9.73 15.46 -3.72
N VAL A 83 -9.45 14.15 -3.83
CA VAL A 83 -8.09 13.62 -3.75
C VAL A 83 -7.23 14.09 -4.94
N ILE A 84 -7.79 14.08 -6.16
CA ILE A 84 -7.06 14.53 -7.35
C ILE A 84 -6.68 16.02 -7.23
N GLU A 85 -7.58 16.88 -6.75
CA GLU A 85 -7.25 18.30 -6.56
C GLU A 85 -6.23 18.54 -5.44
N ARG A 86 -6.16 17.70 -4.40
CA ARG A 86 -5.10 17.78 -3.38
C ARG A 86 -3.72 17.33 -3.89
N ALA A 87 -3.71 16.52 -4.95
CA ALA A 87 -2.50 15.97 -5.54
C ALA A 87 -1.93 16.82 -6.69
N ARG A 88 -2.62 17.90 -7.08
CA ARG A 88 -2.12 18.94 -8.00
C ARG A 88 -1.15 19.87 -7.29
#